data_AF-A0A921MVY5-F1
#
_entry.id   AF-A0A921MVY5-F1
#
_cell.length_a   1.000
_cell.length_b   1.000
_cell.length_c   1.000
_cell.angle_alpha   90.00
_cell.angle_beta   90.00
_cell.angle_gamma   90.00
#
_symmetry.space_group_name_H-M   'P 1'
#
loop_
_entity.id
_entity.type
_entity.pdbx_description
1 polymer ?
#
loop_
_entity_poly.entity_id
_entity_poly.type
_entity_poly.pdbx_seq_one_letter_code
_entity_poly.pdbx_strand_id
1 'polypeptide(L)'
;MANPIVSIVVPVAGIVAGLIGNKAAAVGWGAVFGEDAPTVKSQKAAKKDVAQRRKQAKKDGLSKAEIAAIKDPEDDQPIWKLLLWATVSGVLLQGLRVAAKRGAQKGAERLTTRRPRTNRG
;
A
#
# COMPACT_ATOMS: atom_id res chain seq x y z
N MET A 1 -12.14 29.12 -7.67
CA MET A 1 -10.97 28.44 -8.25
C MET A 1 -10.24 27.69 -7.14
N ALA A 2 -9.86 26.43 -7.35
CA ALA A 2 -9.11 25.67 -6.34
C ALA A 2 -7.82 26.43 -6.01
N ASN A 3 -7.54 26.65 -4.72
CA ASN A 3 -6.33 27.34 -4.29
C ASN A 3 -5.11 26.53 -4.77
N PRO A 4 -4.19 27.09 -5.58
CA PRO A 4 -3.07 26.35 -6.19
C PRO A 4 -2.16 25.66 -5.18
N ILE A 5 -2.13 26.13 -3.93
CA ILE A 5 -1.40 25.49 -2.82
C ILE A 5 -2.07 24.15 -2.45
N VAL A 6 -3.41 24.10 -2.45
CA VAL A 6 -4.18 22.89 -2.14
C VAL A 6 -3.98 21.81 -3.21
N SER A 7 -3.90 22.20 -4.49
CA SER A 7 -3.69 21.24 -5.58
C SER A 7 -2.30 20.59 -5.58
N ILE A 8 -1.30 21.20 -4.94
CA ILE A 8 0.06 20.65 -4.83
C ILE A 8 0.25 19.87 -3.52
N VAL A 9 -0.29 20.38 -2.41
CA VAL A 9 -0.12 19.76 -1.09
C VAL A 9 -0.93 18.46 -0.95
N VAL A 10 -2.13 18.40 -1.55
CA VAL A 10 -2.99 17.20 -1.47
C VAL A 10 -2.33 15.95 -2.09
N PRO A 11 -1.72 16.01 -3.29
CA PRO A 11 -0.96 14.89 -3.83
C PRO A 11 0.20 14.45 -2.94
N VAL A 12 1.00 15.39 -2.41
CA VAL A 12 2.17 15.07 -1.57
C VAL A 12 1.74 14.43 -0.26
N ALA A 13 0.75 15.00 0.43
CA ALA A 13 0.18 14.41 1.64
C ALA A 13 -0.47 13.05 1.36
N GLY A 14 -1.11 12.90 0.20
CA GLY A 14 -1.70 11.63 -0.25
C GLY A 14 -0.64 10.53 -0.46
N ILE A 15 0.50 10.87 -1.05
CA ILE A 15 1.62 9.92 -1.23
C ILE A 15 2.18 9.49 0.13
N VAL A 16 2.48 10.43 1.01
CA VAL A 16 3.04 10.13 2.35
C VAL A 16 2.06 9.32 3.18
N ALA A 17 0.78 9.72 3.22
CA ALA A 17 -0.25 8.98 3.94
C ALA A 17 -0.50 7.59 3.34
N GLY A 18 -0.43 7.45 2.02
CA GLY A 18 -0.51 6.15 1.34
C GLY A 18 0.63 5.22 1.72
N LEU A 19 1.86 5.74 1.85
CA LEU A 19 3.02 4.95 2.29
C LEU A 19 2.89 4.48 3.74
N ILE A 20 2.50 5.37 4.65
CA ILE A 20 2.32 5.04 6.07
C ILE A 20 1.12 4.10 6.26
N GLY A 21 0.00 4.39 5.59
CA GLY A 21 -1.20 3.56 5.63
C GLY A 21 -0.98 2.15 5.13
N ASN A 22 -0.25 1.99 4.01
CA ASN A 22 0.13 0.65 3.52
C ASN A 22 1.03 -0.10 4.50
N LYS A 23 1.96 0.60 5.16
CA LYS A 23 2.85 -0.03 6.14
C LYS A 23 2.08 -0.49 7.37
N ALA A 24 1.18 0.35 7.88
CA ALA A 24 0.32 0.03 9.01
C ALA A 24 -0.65 -1.13 8.67
N ALA A 25 -1.25 -1.10 7.48
CA ALA A 25 -2.11 -2.18 7.01
C ALA A 25 -1.33 -3.49 6.85
N ALA A 26 -0.09 -3.46 6.35
CA ALA A 26 0.74 -4.64 6.19
C ALA A 26 1.16 -5.24 7.55
N VAL A 27 1.49 -4.40 8.54
CA VAL A 27 1.78 -4.85 9.91
C VAL A 27 0.53 -5.43 10.56
N GLY A 28 -0.62 -4.78 10.41
CA GLY A 28 -1.91 -5.30 10.90
C GLY A 28 -2.27 -6.64 10.27
N TRP A 29 -1.99 -6.81 8.97
CA TRP A 29 -2.18 -8.07 8.28
C TRP A 29 -1.30 -9.18 8.86
N GLY A 30 0.00 -8.91 9.06
CA GLY A 30 0.93 -9.86 9.69
C GLY A 30 0.55 -10.21 11.13
N ALA A 31 -0.02 -9.26 11.89
CA ALA A 31 -0.49 -9.51 13.25
C ALA A 31 -1.75 -10.40 13.30
N VAL A 32 -2.66 -10.26 12.31
CA VAL A 32 -3.93 -11.01 12.28
C VAL A 32 -3.73 -12.40 11.67
N PHE A 33 -2.95 -12.50 10.59
CA PHE A 33 -2.82 -13.73 9.81
C PHE A 33 -1.48 -14.43 9.98
N GLY A 34 -0.50 -13.83 10.67
CA GLY A 34 0.86 -14.41 10.80
C GLY A 34 1.64 -14.50 9.49
N GLU A 35 1.09 -13.92 8.41
CA GLU A 35 1.59 -14.00 7.04
C GLU A 35 1.89 -12.61 6.51
N ASP A 36 2.84 -12.50 5.57
CA ASP A 36 3.08 -11.25 4.86
C ASP A 36 1.84 -10.81 4.08
N ALA A 37 1.53 -9.51 4.13
CA ALA A 37 0.44 -8.94 3.34
C ALA A 37 0.66 -9.22 1.83
N PRO A 38 -0.42 -9.47 1.06
CA PRO A 38 -0.30 -9.82 -0.36
C PRO A 38 -0.04 -8.58 -1.22
N THR A 39 1.16 -8.03 -1.08
CA THR A 39 1.66 -6.89 -1.81
C THR A 39 2.43 -7.32 -3.07
N VAL A 40 2.55 -6.43 -4.05
CA VAL A 40 3.35 -6.70 -5.26
C VAL A 40 4.81 -7.03 -4.92
N LYS A 41 5.35 -6.48 -3.82
CA LYS A 41 6.72 -6.76 -3.37
C LYS A 41 6.85 -8.16 -2.78
N SER A 42 5.95 -8.56 -1.87
CA SER A 42 5.97 -9.89 -1.27
C SER A 42 5.70 -10.98 -2.31
N GLN A 43 4.76 -10.76 -3.22
CA GLN A 43 4.49 -11.64 -4.37
C GLN A 43 5.75 -11.85 -5.25
N LYS A 44 6.43 -10.76 -5.63
CA LYS A 44 7.67 -10.83 -6.40
C LYS A 44 8.82 -11.51 -5.65
N ALA A 45 8.92 -11.30 -4.33
CA ALA A 45 9.92 -11.94 -3.50
C ALA A 45 9.68 -13.46 -3.43
N ALA A 46 8.44 -13.87 -3.16
CA ALA A 46 8.04 -15.27 -3.12
C ALA A 46 8.34 -16.02 -4.43
N LYS A 47 8.01 -15.42 -5.59
CA LYS A 47 8.35 -16.00 -6.91
C LYS A 47 9.85 -16.15 -7.14
N LYS A 48 10.64 -15.18 -6.68
CA LYS A 48 12.10 -15.23 -6.80
C LYS A 48 12.68 -16.33 -5.92
N ASP A 49 12.20 -16.48 -4.70
CA ASP A 49 12.64 -17.51 -3.77
C ASP A 49 12.32 -18.92 -4.31
N VAL A 50 11.13 -19.12 -4.86
CA VAL A 50 10.75 -20.38 -5.52
C VAL A 50 11.63 -20.66 -6.73
N ALA A 51 11.90 -19.66 -7.57
CA ALA A 51 12.81 -19.82 -8.70
C ALA A 51 14.25 -20.16 -8.24
N GLN A 52 14.73 -19.57 -7.14
CA GLN A 52 16.02 -19.90 -6.55
C GLN A 52 16.05 -21.31 -5.99
N ARG A 53 15.03 -21.73 -5.24
CA ARG A 53 14.90 -23.09 -4.70
C ARG A 53 14.84 -24.14 -5.81
N ARG A 54 14.08 -23.88 -6.89
CA ARG A 54 14.06 -24.74 -8.08
C ARG A 54 15.42 -24.82 -8.78
N LYS A 55 16.18 -23.72 -8.84
CA LYS A 55 17.54 -23.71 -9.38
C LYS A 55 18.51 -24.48 -8.50
N GLN A 56 18.40 -24.35 -7.18
CA GLN A 56 19.23 -25.07 -6.22
C GLN A 56 18.93 -26.57 -6.28
N ALA A 57 17.65 -26.97 -6.25
CA ALA A 57 17.25 -28.37 -6.37
C ALA A 57 17.72 -29.03 -7.68
N LYS A 58 17.79 -28.26 -8.78
CA LYS A 58 18.41 -28.72 -10.04
C LYS A 58 19.92 -28.96 -9.91
N LYS A 59 20.63 -28.12 -9.15
CA LYS A 59 22.07 -28.30 -8.88
C LYS A 59 22.32 -29.48 -7.95
N ASP A 60 21.42 -29.71 -7.01
CA ASP A 60 21.49 -30.80 -6.03
C ASP A 60 21.07 -32.16 -6.65
N GLY A 61 20.67 -32.19 -7.92
CA GLY A 61 20.38 -33.42 -8.67
C GLY A 61 19.00 -34.02 -8.41
N LEU A 62 18.05 -33.27 -7.83
CA LEU A 62 16.69 -33.77 -7.60
C LEU A 62 15.95 -34.09 -8.90
N SER A 63 15.03 -35.04 -8.83
CA SER A 63 14.20 -35.44 -9.96
C SER A 63 13.29 -34.30 -10.40
N LYS A 64 12.88 -34.30 -11.68
CA LYS A 64 11.95 -33.29 -12.23
C LYS A 64 10.62 -33.23 -11.47
N ALA A 65 10.18 -34.36 -10.90
CA ALA A 65 8.96 -34.45 -10.09
C ALA A 65 9.10 -33.70 -8.75
N GLU A 66 10.25 -33.81 -8.09
CA GLU A 66 10.52 -33.11 -6.82
C GLU A 66 10.72 -31.60 -7.04
N ILE A 67 11.35 -31.21 -8.15
CA ILE A 67 11.48 -29.79 -8.53
C ILE A 67 10.11 -29.18 -8.84
N ALA A 68 9.21 -29.94 -9.46
CA ALA A 68 7.83 -29.52 -9.73
C ALA A 68 6.99 -29.45 -8.45
N ALA A 69 7.31 -30.26 -7.44
CA ALA A 69 6.68 -30.21 -6.13
C ALA A 69 7.06 -28.95 -5.31
N ILE A 70 8.12 -28.23 -5.70
CA ILE A 70 8.39 -26.87 -5.20
C ILE A 70 7.34 -25.92 -5.79
N LYS A 71 6.16 -25.92 -5.16
CA LYS A 71 5.00 -25.09 -5.49
C LYS A 71 5.25 -23.61 -5.19
N ASP A 72 4.60 -22.74 -5.95
CA ASP A 72 4.58 -21.32 -5.62
C ASP A 72 3.68 -21.13 -4.38
N PRO A 73 4.14 -20.43 -3.32
CA PRO A 73 3.32 -20.18 -2.14
C PRO A 73 2.13 -19.25 -2.45
N GLU A 74 2.11 -18.60 -3.62
CA GLU A 74 0.94 -17.88 -4.13
C GLU A 74 -0.21 -18.83 -4.53
N ASP A 75 0.08 -20.06 -4.99
CA ASP A 75 -0.96 -21.01 -5.40
C ASP A 75 -1.74 -21.58 -4.21
N ASP A 76 -1.17 -21.50 -3.00
CA ASP A 76 -1.82 -21.95 -1.77
C ASP A 76 -2.47 -20.79 -0.98
N GLN A 77 -2.31 -19.52 -1.42
CA GLN A 77 -3.03 -18.42 -0.78
C GLN A 77 -4.50 -18.41 -1.21
N PRO A 78 -5.45 -18.50 -0.26
CA PRO A 78 -6.85 -18.55 -0.61
C PRO A 78 -7.32 -17.20 -1.18
N ILE A 79 -8.04 -17.24 -2.30
CA ILE A 79 -8.49 -16.07 -3.08
C ILE A 79 -9.23 -15.04 -2.21
N TRP A 80 -9.98 -15.48 -1.20
CA TRP A 80 -10.70 -14.57 -0.30
C TRP A 80 -9.77 -13.67 0.51
N LYS A 81 -8.53 -14.08 0.84
CA LYS A 81 -7.54 -13.23 1.52
C LYS A 81 -7.08 -12.10 0.60
N LEU A 82 -6.92 -12.38 -0.70
CA LEU A 82 -6.60 -11.35 -1.71
C LEU A 82 -7.75 -10.35 -1.85
N LEU A 83 -8.99 -10.85 -1.91
CA LEU A 83 -10.19 -10.00 -1.96
C LEU A 83 -10.31 -9.13 -0.70
N LEU A 84 -10.14 -9.72 0.48
CA LEU A 84 -10.16 -8.99 1.74
C LEU A 84 -9.10 -7.90 1.79
N TRP A 85 -7.86 -8.22 1.40
CA TRP A 85 -6.80 -7.22 1.35
C TRP A 85 -7.11 -6.08 0.37
N ALA A 86 -7.64 -6.41 -0.82
CA ALA A 86 -8.04 -5.42 -1.81
C ALA A 86 -9.18 -4.52 -1.27
N THR A 87 -10.16 -5.08 -0.57
CA THR A 87 -11.26 -4.34 0.05
C THR A 87 -10.75 -3.42 1.16
N VAL A 88 -9.95 -3.95 2.09
CA VAL A 88 -9.37 -3.16 3.20
C VAL A 88 -8.50 -2.03 2.66
N SER A 89 -7.63 -2.32 1.68
CA SER A 89 -6.78 -1.33 1.03
C SER A 89 -7.60 -0.26 0.29
N GLY A 90 -8.68 -0.66 -0.38
CA GLY A 90 -9.59 0.24 -1.08
C GLY A 90 -10.29 1.22 -0.13
N VAL A 91 -10.82 0.71 0.98
CA VAL A 91 -11.47 1.54 2.02
C VAL A 91 -10.44 2.48 2.66
N LEU A 92 -9.24 2.00 2.96
CA LEU A 92 -8.18 2.78 3.57
C LEU A 92 -7.73 3.93 2.65
N LEU A 93 -7.55 3.66 1.35
CA LEU A 93 -7.21 4.68 0.35
C LEU A 93 -8.33 5.71 0.18
N GLN A 94 -9.60 5.29 0.18
CA GLN A 94 -10.73 6.21 0.13
C GLN A 94 -10.79 7.11 1.38
N GLY A 95 -10.60 6.54 2.57
CA GLY A 95 -10.52 7.28 3.82
C GLY A 95 -9.40 8.31 3.82
N LEU A 96 -8.19 7.90 3.40
CA LEU A 96 -7.05 8.81 3.25
C LEU A 96 -7.31 9.94 2.25
N ARG A 97 -7.97 9.66 1.13
CA ARG A 97 -8.31 10.68 0.13
C ARG A 97 -9.31 11.70 0.66
N VAL A 98 -10.32 11.27 1.42
CA VAL A 98 -11.29 12.16 2.06
C VAL A 98 -10.63 12.99 3.16
N ALA A 99 -9.78 12.36 3.99
CA ALA A 99 -9.02 13.05 5.03
C ALA A 99 -8.07 14.10 4.45
N ALA A 100 -7.34 13.78 3.37
CA ALA A 100 -6.47 14.71 2.68
C ALA A 100 -7.24 15.92 2.10
N LYS A 101 -8.40 15.69 1.49
CA LYS A 101 -9.27 16.79 0.99
C LYS A 101 -9.73 17.69 2.13
N ARG A 102 -10.27 17.12 3.21
CA ARG A 102 -10.76 17.88 4.37
C ARG A 102 -9.62 18.62 5.09
N GLY A 103 -8.46 17.98 5.23
CA GLY A 103 -7.27 18.57 5.84
C GLY A 103 -6.73 19.75 5.03
N ALA A 104 -6.65 19.60 3.71
CA ALA A 104 -6.18 20.68 2.84
C ALA A 104 -7.20 21.83 2.72
N GLN A 105 -8.51 21.55 2.76
CA GLN A 105 -9.54 22.60 2.85
C GLN A 105 -9.44 23.38 4.16
N LYS A 106 -9.39 22.71 5.32
CA LYS A 106 -9.19 23.38 6.62
C LYS A 106 -7.86 24.13 6.72
N GLY A 107 -6.80 23.58 6.14
CA GLY A 107 -5.48 24.22 6.08
C GLY A 107 -5.51 25.47 5.22
N ALA A 108 -6.15 25.40 4.05
CA ALA A 108 -6.34 26.56 3.18
C ALA A 108 -7.20 27.62 3.86
N GLU A 109 -8.31 27.25 4.50
CA GLU A 109 -9.17 28.16 5.26
C GLU A 109 -8.39 28.86 6.39
N ARG A 110 -7.53 28.15 7.13
CA ARG A 110 -6.66 28.76 8.16
C ARG A 110 -5.61 29.71 7.57
N LEU A 111 -5.08 29.41 6.40
CA LEU A 111 -4.11 30.26 5.71
C LEU A 111 -4.78 31.50 5.08
N THR A 112 -6.02 31.39 4.61
CA THR A 112 -6.77 32.50 4.01
C THR A 112 -7.54 33.34 5.03
N THR A 113 -7.82 32.83 6.23
CA THR A 113 -8.41 33.60 7.35
C THR A 113 -7.39 34.44 8.13
N ARG A 114 -6.09 34.42 7.77
CA ARG A 114 -5.18 35.52 8.16
C ARG A 114 -5.61 36.79 7.41
N ARG A 115 -6.59 37.47 8.03
CA ARG A 115 -7.19 38.79 7.77
C ARG A 115 -6.65 39.51 6.53
N PRO A 116 -7.49 39.91 5.56
CA PRO A 116 -7.18 41.10 4.79
C PRO A 116 -6.94 42.22 5.82
N ARG A 117 -5.76 42.84 5.82
CA ARG A 117 -5.64 44.15 6.44
C ARG A 117 -6.59 45.04 5.66
N THR A 118 -7.71 45.40 6.27
CA THR A 118 -8.43 46.62 5.93
C THR A 118 -7.46 47.76 6.22
N ASN A 119 -6.52 48.01 5.30
CA ASN A 119 -5.83 49.27 5.30
C ASN A 119 -6.88 50.31 4.94
N ARG A 120 -7.36 50.99 6.00
CA ARG A 120 -7.87 52.35 5.91
C ARG A 120 -6.77 53.19 5.24
N GLY A 121 -7.18 53.91 4.20
CA GLY A 121 -6.36 54.77 3.36
C GLY A 121 -7.15 55.07 2.12
#